data_AF-A0A2P8D0X7-F1
#
_entry.id   AF-A0A2P8D0X7-F1
#
_cell.length_a   1.000
_cell.length_b   1.000
_cell.length_c   1.000
_cell.angle_alpha   90.00
_cell.angle_beta   90.00
_cell.angle_gamma   90.00
#
_symmetry.space_group_name_H-M   'P 1'
#
loop_
_entity.id
_entity.type
_entity.pdbx_description
1 polymer ?
#
loop_
_entity_poly.entity_id
_entity_poly.type
_entity_poly.pdbx_seq_one_letter_code
_entity_poly.pdbx_strand_id
1 'polypeptide(L)'
;MMKCCIPILVLLLLPCISVAQKSNPFKSIGKTAKVQTLSNGKYVESFDDELLQRVGTVVINRRTKKIVEMLDADKVNNESADNSTASRWYSIDPMAEKFYSQSPYSFAGNNPVYYVDIAGALQYPASDAKKFTDKYPNLTSYLVNNIQNDVMTSPNMLKAMSKYSEGNLTTSQVKKDMQWGEKTSPTIVFSDGYKVSEDGRSGVFGEYTEQNNTINISAAFASKVEGILAGKGTTDEKTAALFEFLGTVTHEEVHRGDYLDGKRQEATDKSGWGKEPGNAYTSDVFESQNVDGNRIPIGLGIHGDSKELLQIQKNDGRTDLVPTLPNPPKK
;
A
#
# COMPACT_ATOMS: atom_id res chain seq x y z
N MET A 1 45.43 -65.49 31.72
CA MET A 1 44.03 -65.22 32.13
C MET A 1 43.51 -64.09 31.25
N MET A 2 42.89 -64.43 30.12
CA MET A 2 41.43 -64.50 29.91
C MET A 2 40.77 -63.13 29.66
N LYS A 3 40.63 -62.82 28.36
CA LYS A 3 39.51 -62.14 27.65
C LYS A 3 38.96 -60.82 28.21
N CYS A 4 38.95 -59.76 27.39
CA CYS A 4 37.77 -59.43 26.54
C CYS A 4 38.02 -58.16 25.71
N CYS A 5 37.84 -58.25 24.40
CA CYS A 5 37.69 -57.12 23.49
C CYS A 5 36.44 -56.29 23.86
N ILE A 6 36.39 -54.99 23.52
CA ILE A 6 35.23 -54.23 22.99
C ILE A 6 35.68 -52.76 22.72
N PRO A 7 35.15 -52.11 21.67
CA PRO A 7 35.93 -51.23 20.79
C PRO A 7 35.83 -49.74 21.14
N ILE A 8 36.83 -48.99 20.68
CA ILE A 8 36.84 -47.53 20.55
C ILE A 8 35.80 -47.17 19.47
N LEU A 9 34.56 -46.95 19.88
CA LEU A 9 33.52 -46.31 19.07
C LEU A 9 32.69 -45.45 20.02
N VAL A 10 32.25 -44.29 19.54
CA VAL A 10 31.53 -43.21 20.27
C VAL A 10 32.44 -42.18 20.96
N LEU A 11 33.33 -41.54 20.17
CA LEU A 11 33.82 -40.19 20.47
C LEU A 11 33.48 -39.27 19.29
N LEU A 12 32.19 -39.13 18.99
CA LEU A 12 31.64 -38.15 18.05
C LEU A 12 30.13 -38.08 18.26
N LEU A 13 29.60 -36.87 18.42
CA LEU A 13 28.19 -36.47 18.60
C LEU A 13 27.69 -36.33 20.05
N LEU A 14 28.16 -35.29 20.73
CA LEU A 14 27.30 -34.52 21.62
C LEU A 14 27.22 -33.10 21.04
N PRO A 15 26.21 -32.78 20.19
CA PRO A 15 25.80 -31.40 20.08
C PRO A 15 25.24 -31.03 21.45
N CYS A 16 25.92 -30.13 22.17
CA CYS A 16 25.30 -29.39 23.26
C CYS A 16 24.14 -28.59 22.66
N ILE A 17 22.97 -29.22 22.55
CA ILE A 17 21.72 -28.52 22.39
C ILE A 17 21.49 -27.84 23.75
N SER A 18 21.98 -26.62 23.88
CA SER A 18 21.53 -25.69 24.91
C SER A 18 20.07 -25.38 24.63
N VAL A 19 19.17 -26.27 25.05
CA VAL A 19 17.75 -25.94 25.15
C VAL A 19 17.67 -24.87 26.24
N ALA A 20 17.34 -23.64 25.84
CA ALA A 20 17.02 -22.57 26.77
C ALA A 20 16.07 -23.12 27.85
N GLN A 21 16.51 -23.12 29.11
CA GLN A 21 15.69 -23.65 30.20
C GLN A 21 14.43 -22.80 30.35
N LYS A 22 13.24 -23.41 30.22
CA LYS A 22 11.96 -22.75 30.56
C LYS A 22 12.04 -22.22 32.00
N SER A 23 11.90 -20.92 32.18
CA SER A 23 11.81 -20.30 33.51
C SER A 23 10.61 -20.87 34.27
N ASN A 24 10.84 -21.36 35.50
CA ASN A 24 9.79 -21.82 36.40
C ASN A 24 9.48 -20.68 37.40
N PRO A 25 8.40 -19.92 37.23
CA PRO A 25 8.07 -18.80 38.11
C PRO A 25 7.73 -19.24 39.54
N PHE A 26 7.43 -20.52 39.76
CA PHE A 26 7.10 -21.07 41.08
C PHE A 26 8.31 -21.65 41.82
N LYS A 27 9.53 -21.46 41.29
CA LYS A 27 10.77 -21.96 41.90
C LYS A 27 10.96 -21.45 43.34
N SER A 28 10.58 -20.19 43.61
CA SER A 28 10.70 -19.56 44.93
C SER A 28 9.84 -20.23 46.02
N ILE A 29 8.77 -20.92 45.63
CA ILE A 29 7.87 -21.63 46.55
C ILE A 29 8.03 -23.16 46.44
N GLY A 30 9.11 -23.63 45.82
CA GLY A 30 9.45 -25.05 45.72
C GLY A 30 8.50 -25.89 44.86
N LYS A 31 7.69 -25.26 44.00
CA LYS A 31 6.73 -25.97 43.15
C LYS A 31 7.21 -26.05 41.70
N THR A 32 6.93 -27.18 41.06
CA THR A 32 7.11 -27.38 39.62
C THR A 32 5.74 -27.41 38.95
N ALA A 33 5.52 -26.54 37.97
CA ALA A 33 4.31 -26.52 37.17
C ALA A 33 4.63 -26.32 35.69
N LYS A 34 3.80 -26.88 34.81
CA LYS A 34 3.88 -26.60 33.38
C LYS A 34 3.42 -25.17 33.13
N VAL A 35 4.35 -24.29 32.81
CA VAL A 35 4.05 -22.92 32.39
C VAL A 35 3.44 -22.98 30.99
N GLN A 36 2.16 -22.63 30.88
CA GLN A 36 1.50 -22.45 29.61
C GLN A 36 1.95 -21.12 29.01
N THR A 37 2.32 -21.15 27.75
CA THR A 37 2.72 -19.99 26.94
C THR A 37 1.74 -19.87 25.78
N LEU A 38 1.34 -18.66 25.41
CA LEU A 38 0.40 -18.37 24.32
C LEU A 38 0.78 -19.10 23.02
N SER A 39 2.07 -19.16 22.72
CA SER A 39 2.63 -19.71 21.49
C SER A 39 3.14 -21.15 21.62
N ASN A 40 2.83 -21.82 22.74
CA ASN A 40 3.37 -23.14 23.09
C ASN A 40 4.92 -23.22 22.96
N GLY A 41 5.62 -22.12 23.24
CA GLY A 41 7.08 -22.03 23.19
C GLY A 41 7.66 -21.65 21.84
N LYS A 42 6.83 -21.23 20.87
CA LYS A 42 7.31 -20.72 19.57
C LYS A 42 7.97 -19.35 19.69
N TYR A 43 7.53 -18.52 20.64
CA TYR A 43 8.08 -17.19 20.90
C TYR A 43 8.56 -17.06 22.36
N VAL A 44 9.51 -16.14 22.58
CA VAL A 44 9.94 -15.74 23.92
C VAL A 44 8.83 -14.89 24.54
N GLU A 45 8.20 -15.40 25.59
CA GLU A 45 7.06 -14.75 26.27
C GLU A 45 7.37 -14.30 27.70
N SER A 46 8.52 -14.71 28.25
CA SER A 46 9.04 -14.21 29.51
C SER A 46 10.24 -13.30 29.24
N PHE A 47 10.15 -12.06 29.71
CA PHE A 47 11.15 -11.01 29.45
C PHE A 47 11.89 -10.58 30.73
N ASP A 48 11.55 -11.18 31.88
CA ASP A 48 12.02 -10.78 33.20
C ASP A 48 13.15 -11.66 33.77
N ASP A 49 13.62 -12.63 33.00
CA ASP A 49 14.58 -13.63 33.48
C ASP A 49 16.05 -13.17 33.39
N GLU A 50 16.34 -12.12 32.61
CA GLU A 50 17.72 -11.66 32.41
C GLU A 50 18.11 -10.53 33.36
N LEU A 51 19.13 -10.78 34.19
CA LEU A 51 19.70 -9.78 35.10
C LEU A 51 20.39 -8.64 34.36
N LEU A 52 20.94 -8.92 33.18
CA LEU A 52 21.62 -7.96 32.31
C LEU A 52 20.76 -7.74 31.08
N GLN A 53 20.44 -6.49 30.78
CA GLN A 53 19.69 -6.12 29.59
C GLN A 53 20.49 -5.11 28.77
N ARG A 54 20.66 -5.40 27.49
CA ARG A 54 21.25 -4.47 26.54
C ARG A 54 20.18 -3.49 26.05
N VAL A 55 20.50 -2.21 26.10
CA VAL A 55 19.72 -1.10 25.52
C VAL A 55 20.68 -0.31 24.63
N GLY A 56 20.59 -0.52 23.31
CA GLY A 56 21.53 0.06 22.35
C GLY A 56 22.97 -0.42 22.61
N THR A 57 23.86 0.51 22.94
CA THR A 57 25.27 0.25 23.29
C THR A 57 25.50 0.08 24.79
N VAL A 58 24.46 0.05 25.62
CA VAL A 58 24.63 -0.01 27.08
C VAL A 58 24.09 -1.33 27.61
N VAL A 59 24.85 -2.02 28.45
CA VAL A 59 24.38 -3.20 29.21
C VAL A 59 24.10 -2.76 30.64
N ILE A 60 22.85 -2.94 31.09
CA ILE A 60 22.38 -2.51 32.40
C ILE A 60 22.00 -3.72 33.23
N ASN A 61 22.41 -3.74 34.49
CA ASN A 61 21.89 -4.68 35.46
C ASN A 61 20.51 -4.22 35.94
N ARG A 62 19.46 -4.97 35.59
CA ARG A 62 18.07 -4.61 35.90
C ARG A 62 17.73 -4.65 37.38
N ARG A 63 18.48 -5.39 38.19
CA ARG A 63 18.30 -5.51 39.65
C ARG A 63 18.98 -4.37 40.40
N THR A 64 20.24 -4.09 40.06
CA THR A 64 21.03 -3.06 40.77
C THR A 64 20.89 -1.68 40.14
N LYS A 65 20.26 -1.58 38.96
CA LYS A 65 20.10 -0.35 38.16
C LYS A 65 21.43 0.30 37.77
N LYS A 66 22.51 -0.48 37.70
CA LYS A 66 23.84 -0.01 37.33
C LYS A 66 24.18 -0.38 35.90
N ILE A 67 24.88 0.51 35.21
CA ILE A 67 25.54 0.19 33.94
C ILE A 67 26.67 -0.79 34.25
N VAL A 68 26.68 -1.92 33.55
CA VAL A 68 27.70 -2.96 33.68
C VAL A 68 28.73 -2.83 32.57
N GLU A 69 28.30 -2.42 31.38
CA GLU A 69 29.19 -2.33 30.22
C GLU A 69 28.68 -1.29 29.21
N MET A 70 29.62 -0.62 28.54
CA MET A 70 29.37 0.20 27.36
C MET A 70 30.02 -0.51 26.17
N LEU A 71 29.22 -0.88 25.19
CA LEU A 71 29.60 -1.61 23.99
C LEU A 71 30.04 -0.63 22.89
N ASP A 72 30.99 -1.07 22.08
CA ASP A 72 31.53 -0.33 20.93
C ASP A 72 30.48 -0.23 19.80
N ALA A 73 29.97 0.98 19.55
CA ALA A 73 28.89 1.23 18.59
C ALA A 73 29.16 0.66 17.19
N ASP A 74 30.42 0.69 16.74
CA ASP A 74 30.81 0.27 15.39
C ASP A 74 30.82 -1.27 15.24
N LYS A 75 30.97 -2.00 16.35
CA LYS A 75 30.88 -3.47 16.38
C LYS A 75 29.45 -3.97 16.62
N VAL A 76 28.62 -3.12 17.22
CA VAL A 76 27.30 -3.44 17.73
C VAL A 76 26.21 -3.33 16.65
N ASN A 77 26.48 -2.59 15.57
CA ASN A 77 25.56 -2.30 14.46
C ASN A 77 25.63 -3.28 13.27
N ASN A 78 26.46 -4.34 13.31
CA ASN A 78 26.63 -5.22 12.15
C ASN A 78 25.49 -6.22 11.93
N GLU A 79 24.57 -6.34 12.87
CA GLU A 79 23.33 -7.09 12.69
C GLU A 79 22.19 -6.22 13.20
N SER A 80 21.33 -5.76 12.29
CA SER A 80 20.03 -5.21 12.67
C SER A 80 19.38 -6.19 13.62
N ALA A 81 19.15 -5.80 14.88
CA ALA A 81 18.51 -6.67 15.86
C ALA A 81 17.23 -7.23 15.24
N ASP A 82 17.17 -8.53 14.94
CA ASP A 82 16.03 -9.12 14.25
C ASP A 82 14.80 -9.11 15.17
N ASN A 83 13.98 -8.05 15.06
CA ASN A 83 12.75 -7.89 15.83
C ASN A 83 11.56 -8.57 15.17
N SER A 84 11.77 -9.37 14.12
CA SER A 84 10.71 -10.19 13.52
C SER A 84 10.05 -11.11 14.57
N THR A 85 10.78 -11.47 15.62
CA THR A 85 10.27 -12.29 16.72
C THR A 85 9.38 -11.52 17.71
N ALA A 86 9.51 -10.20 17.85
CA ALA A 86 8.73 -9.45 18.85
C ALA A 86 7.36 -8.99 18.36
N SER A 87 7.08 -9.11 17.05
CA SER A 87 5.78 -8.77 16.43
C SER A 87 5.26 -7.38 16.82
N ARG A 88 6.16 -6.40 16.95
CA ARG A 88 5.90 -5.02 17.42
C ARG A 88 6.76 -4.01 16.68
N TRP A 89 6.29 -2.76 16.59
CA TRP A 89 7.06 -1.66 16.02
C TRP A 89 8.25 -1.25 16.90
N TYR A 90 9.35 -0.81 16.28
CA TYR A 90 10.54 -0.31 17.00
C TYR A 90 10.34 1.08 17.61
N SER A 91 9.48 1.87 17.01
CA SER A 91 9.15 3.24 17.41
C SER A 91 7.65 3.40 17.59
N ILE A 92 7.24 4.48 18.25
CA ILE A 92 5.84 4.87 18.38
C ILE A 92 5.23 5.02 16.98
N ASP A 93 4.08 4.41 16.75
CA ASP A 93 3.25 4.61 15.55
C ASP A 93 2.92 6.11 15.41
N PRO A 94 3.26 6.75 14.29
CA PRO A 94 2.91 8.15 14.01
C PRO A 94 1.41 8.47 14.07
N MET A 95 0.53 7.46 14.13
CA MET A 95 -0.93 7.58 14.27
C MET A 95 -1.46 7.12 15.61
N ALA A 96 -0.60 6.92 16.62
CA ALA A 96 -1.02 6.57 17.97
C ALA A 96 -2.13 7.49 18.53
N GLU A 97 -2.09 8.78 18.20
CA GLU A 97 -3.10 9.78 18.60
C GLU A 97 -4.50 9.55 17.99
N LYS A 98 -4.62 8.73 16.95
CA LYS A 98 -5.93 8.34 16.38
C LYS A 98 -6.48 7.07 17.03
N PHE A 99 -5.65 6.33 17.75
CA PHE A 99 -5.97 5.02 18.32
C PHE A 99 -5.63 4.97 19.81
N TYR A 100 -6.20 5.89 20.60
CA TYR A 100 -5.95 5.98 22.05
C TYR A 100 -6.23 4.69 22.83
N SER A 101 -7.09 3.81 22.31
CA SER A 101 -7.41 2.51 22.91
C SER A 101 -6.39 1.42 22.58
N GLN A 102 -5.40 1.68 21.71
CA GLN A 102 -4.37 0.74 21.30
C GLN A 102 -2.99 1.17 21.81
N SER A 103 -2.07 0.21 21.95
CA SER A 103 -0.68 0.54 22.23
C SER A 103 -0.04 1.21 21.01
N PRO A 104 0.78 2.26 21.17
CA PRO A 104 1.52 2.89 20.08
C PRO A 104 2.55 1.96 19.40
N TYR A 105 2.76 0.75 19.93
CA TYR A 105 3.67 -0.26 19.37
C TYR A 105 2.93 -1.49 18.84
N SER A 106 1.60 -1.43 18.78
CA SER A 106 0.73 -2.52 18.33
C SER A 106 0.91 -2.76 16.83
N PHE A 107 1.23 -3.98 16.44
CA PHE A 107 1.19 -4.38 15.04
C PHE A 107 -0.23 -4.85 14.68
N ALA A 108 -0.82 -4.27 13.63
CA ALA A 108 -2.10 -4.71 13.07
C ALA A 108 -3.24 -4.84 14.10
N GLY A 109 -3.31 -3.91 15.08
CA GLY A 109 -4.34 -3.94 16.13
C GLY A 109 -4.37 -5.22 16.97
N ASN A 110 -3.22 -5.92 17.09
CA ASN A 110 -3.09 -7.26 17.67
C ASN A 110 -3.94 -8.35 16.99
N ASN A 111 -4.45 -8.10 15.78
CA ASN A 111 -5.16 -9.07 14.98
C ASN A 111 -4.57 -9.14 13.55
N PRO A 112 -3.33 -9.65 13.42
CA PRO A 112 -2.63 -9.74 12.13
C PRO A 112 -3.22 -10.78 11.17
N VAL A 113 -4.21 -11.56 11.62
CA VAL A 113 -5.00 -12.45 10.75
C VAL A 113 -6.03 -11.64 9.96
N TYR A 114 -6.58 -10.59 10.56
CA TYR A 114 -7.64 -9.79 9.97
C TYR A 114 -7.16 -8.42 9.48
N TYR A 115 -6.10 -7.85 10.05
CA TYR A 115 -5.57 -6.55 9.67
C TYR A 115 -4.17 -6.66 9.08
N VAL A 116 -3.89 -5.85 8.07
CA VAL A 116 -2.53 -5.60 7.56
C VAL A 116 -2.17 -4.16 7.90
N ASP A 117 -0.99 -3.97 8.46
CA ASP A 117 -0.41 -2.66 8.73
C ASP A 117 0.50 -2.28 7.56
N ILE A 118 0.01 -1.41 6.68
CA ILE A 118 0.76 -0.96 5.49
C ILE A 118 1.57 0.27 5.87
N ALA A 119 2.90 0.17 5.66
CA ALA A 119 3.87 1.23 5.94
C ALA A 119 3.88 1.76 7.40
N GLY A 120 3.38 0.98 8.37
CA GLY A 120 3.40 1.35 9.81
C GLY A 120 2.47 2.51 10.15
N ALA A 121 1.40 2.70 9.38
CA ALA A 121 0.51 3.84 9.54
C ALA A 121 -0.96 3.58 9.20
N LEU A 122 -1.31 2.45 8.58
CA LEU A 122 -2.67 2.24 8.09
C LEU A 122 -3.15 0.82 8.36
N GLN A 123 -4.20 0.71 9.19
CA GLN A 123 -4.90 -0.56 9.45
C GLN A 123 -6.01 -0.74 8.39
N TYR A 124 -5.79 -1.66 7.44
CA TYR A 124 -6.86 -2.17 6.58
C TYR A 124 -7.35 -3.51 7.08
N PRO A 125 -8.65 -3.84 6.98
CA PRO A 125 -9.08 -5.23 6.94
C PRO A 125 -8.38 -5.92 5.76
N ALA A 126 -7.50 -6.87 6.06
CA ALA A 126 -6.84 -7.76 5.10
C ALA A 126 -7.86 -8.41 4.13
N SER A 127 -9.10 -8.58 4.59
CA SER A 127 -10.20 -9.09 3.80
C SER A 127 -10.54 -8.24 2.58
N ASP A 128 -10.40 -6.90 2.62
CA ASP A 128 -10.91 -6.05 1.53
C ASP A 128 -9.86 -5.80 0.45
N ALA A 129 -8.59 -5.61 0.83
CA ALA A 129 -7.47 -5.63 -0.12
C ALA A 129 -7.37 -7.00 -0.83
N LYS A 130 -7.47 -8.10 -0.07
CA LYS A 130 -7.51 -9.45 -0.65
C LYS A 130 -8.73 -9.66 -1.54
N LYS A 131 -9.93 -9.20 -1.16
CA LYS A 131 -11.13 -9.26 -2.02
C LYS A 131 -10.93 -8.50 -3.32
N PHE A 132 -10.34 -7.30 -3.28
CA PHE A 132 -10.05 -6.53 -4.49
C PHE A 132 -8.99 -7.19 -5.35
N THR A 133 -7.90 -7.72 -4.77
CA THR A 133 -6.90 -8.47 -5.53
C THR A 133 -7.46 -9.79 -6.09
N ASP A 134 -8.39 -10.43 -5.39
CA ASP A 134 -9.04 -11.66 -5.87
C ASP A 134 -10.05 -11.39 -6.98
N LYS A 135 -10.83 -10.31 -6.88
CA LYS A 135 -11.88 -9.93 -7.84
C LYS A 135 -11.33 -9.13 -9.03
N TYR A 136 -10.30 -8.31 -8.81
CA TYR A 136 -9.68 -7.41 -9.77
C TYR A 136 -8.14 -7.53 -9.80
N PRO A 137 -7.59 -8.73 -10.07
CA PRO A 137 -6.14 -8.94 -10.04
C PRO A 137 -5.36 -8.06 -11.02
N ASN A 138 -5.88 -7.79 -12.21
CA ASN A 138 -5.19 -6.96 -13.19
C ASN A 138 -5.20 -5.49 -12.78
N LEU A 139 -6.37 -4.93 -12.41
CA LEU A 139 -6.47 -3.54 -11.96
C LEU A 139 -5.66 -3.28 -10.68
N THR A 140 -5.72 -4.18 -9.71
CA THR A 140 -4.89 -4.04 -8.50
C THR A 140 -3.40 -4.16 -8.80
N SER A 141 -3.00 -5.06 -9.71
CA SER A 141 -1.61 -5.11 -10.18
C SER A 141 -1.18 -3.82 -10.87
N TYR A 142 -2.06 -3.18 -11.63
CA TYR A 142 -1.79 -1.90 -12.28
C TYR A 142 -1.62 -0.77 -11.26
N LEU A 143 -2.53 -0.68 -10.28
CA LEU A 143 -2.48 0.32 -9.21
C LEU A 143 -1.21 0.20 -8.34
N VAL A 144 -0.73 -1.02 -8.09
CA VAL A 144 0.50 -1.24 -7.30
C VAL A 144 1.76 -0.95 -8.13
N ASN A 145 1.82 -1.43 -9.38
CA ASN A 145 3.09 -1.55 -10.09
C ASN A 145 3.29 -0.51 -11.20
N ASN A 146 2.21 0.09 -11.73
CA ASN A 146 2.26 0.82 -12.99
C ASN A 146 1.76 2.27 -12.88
N ILE A 147 0.65 2.52 -12.15
CA ILE A 147 -0.03 3.83 -12.17
C ILE A 147 0.89 4.99 -11.79
N GLN A 148 1.77 4.81 -10.77
CA GLN A 148 2.71 5.85 -10.39
C GLN A 148 3.64 6.21 -11.54
N ASN A 149 4.23 5.21 -12.20
CA ASN A 149 5.17 5.44 -13.28
C ASN A 149 4.46 6.11 -14.47
N ASP A 150 3.29 5.60 -14.86
CA ASP A 150 2.57 6.10 -16.03
C ASP A 150 2.14 7.57 -15.83
N VAL A 151 1.64 7.93 -14.64
CA VAL A 151 1.30 9.33 -14.32
C VAL A 151 2.56 10.21 -14.25
N MET A 152 3.61 9.75 -13.57
CA MET A 152 4.82 10.55 -13.32
C MET A 152 5.68 10.75 -14.56
N THR A 153 5.53 9.90 -15.57
CA THR A 153 6.23 10.03 -16.85
C THR A 153 5.47 10.86 -17.88
N SER A 154 4.21 11.23 -17.61
CA SER A 154 3.43 12.13 -18.48
C SER A 154 3.52 13.59 -18.05
N PRO A 155 4.25 14.45 -18.78
CA PRO A 155 4.25 15.89 -18.50
C PRO A 155 2.87 16.51 -18.69
N ASN A 156 2.06 15.95 -19.60
CA ASN A 156 0.70 16.41 -19.87
C ASN A 156 -0.22 16.19 -18.67
N MET A 157 -0.20 14.98 -18.08
CA MET A 157 -0.96 14.70 -16.86
C MET A 157 -0.52 15.59 -15.71
N LEU A 158 0.79 15.68 -15.44
CA LEU A 158 1.31 16.48 -14.32
C LEU A 158 0.96 17.96 -14.45
N LYS A 159 1.09 18.54 -15.65
CA LYS A 159 0.79 19.94 -15.90
C LYS A 159 -0.71 20.24 -15.80
N ALA A 160 -1.56 19.33 -16.29
CA ALA A 160 -3.00 19.45 -16.18
C ALA A 160 -3.50 19.24 -14.75
N MET A 161 -2.98 18.24 -14.03
CA MET A 161 -3.30 18.02 -12.61
C MET A 161 -3.02 19.28 -11.79
N SER A 162 -1.81 19.83 -11.90
CA SER A 162 -1.46 21.08 -11.23
C SER A 162 -2.38 22.24 -11.65
N LYS A 163 -2.70 22.36 -12.95
CA LYS A 163 -3.58 23.43 -13.45
C LYS A 163 -5.00 23.34 -12.88
N TYR A 164 -5.62 22.16 -12.92
CA TYR A 164 -7.03 21.98 -12.57
C TYR A 164 -7.26 21.69 -11.09
N SER A 165 -6.20 21.54 -10.30
CA SER A 165 -6.26 21.50 -8.85
C SER A 165 -5.84 22.84 -8.19
N GLU A 166 -5.93 23.96 -8.92
CA GLU A 166 -5.44 25.28 -8.46
C GLU A 166 -3.97 25.33 -7.98
N GLY A 167 -3.13 24.44 -8.49
CA GLY A 167 -1.71 24.33 -8.10
C GLY A 167 -1.44 23.36 -6.94
N ASN A 168 -2.48 22.82 -6.30
CA ASN A 168 -2.34 21.94 -5.13
C ASN A 168 -1.67 20.60 -5.45
N LEU A 169 -1.97 20.00 -6.61
CA LEU A 169 -1.31 18.79 -7.11
C LEU A 169 0.03 19.14 -7.77
N THR A 170 1.01 19.47 -6.94
CA THR A 170 2.41 19.57 -7.36
C THR A 170 2.92 18.18 -7.79
N THR A 171 3.96 18.13 -8.62
CA THR A 171 4.60 16.85 -9.02
C THR A 171 5.00 15.98 -7.83
N SER A 172 5.47 16.60 -6.74
CA SER A 172 5.81 15.90 -5.50
C SER A 172 4.59 15.36 -4.78
N GLN A 173 3.46 16.05 -4.86
CA GLN A 173 2.19 15.61 -4.28
C GLN A 173 1.64 14.43 -5.10
N VAL A 174 1.49 14.60 -6.43
CA VAL A 174 1.06 13.53 -7.35
C VAL A 174 1.90 12.25 -7.19
N LYS A 175 3.22 12.39 -7.05
CA LYS A 175 4.10 11.25 -6.80
C LYS A 175 3.69 10.47 -5.56
N LYS A 176 3.38 11.16 -4.45
CA LYS A 176 2.91 10.52 -3.22
C LYS A 176 1.52 9.94 -3.42
N ASP A 177 0.65 10.63 -4.13
CA ASP A 177 -0.75 10.22 -4.29
C ASP A 177 -0.91 8.97 -5.16
N MET A 178 -0.06 8.81 -6.17
CA MET A 178 -0.11 7.65 -7.07
C MET A 178 0.61 6.41 -6.53
N GLN A 179 0.91 6.36 -5.22
CA GLN A 179 1.42 5.16 -4.55
C GLN A 179 0.28 4.44 -3.83
N TRP A 180 -0.50 3.67 -4.57
CA TRP A 180 -1.65 2.99 -3.98
C TRP A 180 -1.23 2.09 -2.81
N GLY A 181 -1.90 2.29 -1.66
CA GLY A 181 -1.57 1.62 -0.39
C GLY A 181 -0.71 2.44 0.55
N GLU A 182 -0.13 3.57 0.12
CA GLU A 182 0.62 4.47 0.99
C GLU A 182 -0.29 5.42 1.78
N LYS A 183 0.14 5.79 2.99
CA LYS A 183 -0.62 6.63 3.95
C LYS A 183 -1.09 7.96 3.36
N THR A 184 -0.25 8.56 2.53
CA THR A 184 -0.48 9.90 1.97
C THR A 184 -1.35 9.87 0.73
N SER A 185 -1.60 8.69 0.18
CA SER A 185 -2.35 8.50 -1.05
C SER A 185 -3.84 8.42 -0.78
N PRO A 186 -4.69 8.87 -1.72
CA PRO A 186 -6.09 8.55 -1.67
C PRO A 186 -6.29 7.04 -1.65
N THR A 187 -7.27 6.62 -0.87
CA THR A 187 -7.73 5.23 -0.85
C THR A 187 -8.55 4.96 -2.09
N ILE A 188 -8.14 4.03 -2.94
CA ILE A 188 -8.94 3.63 -4.12
C ILE A 188 -9.73 2.37 -3.76
N VAL A 189 -11.06 2.43 -3.90
CA VAL A 189 -11.98 1.31 -3.61
C VAL A 189 -12.92 1.06 -4.78
N PHE A 190 -13.38 -0.19 -4.93
CA PHE A 190 -14.40 -0.55 -5.92
C PHE A 190 -15.76 -0.70 -5.24
N SER A 191 -16.70 0.19 -5.55
CA SER A 191 -17.98 0.33 -4.85
C SER A 191 -19.19 0.00 -5.73
N ASP A 192 -20.13 -0.78 -5.19
CA ASP A 192 -21.41 -1.09 -5.85
C ASP A 192 -22.42 0.09 -5.78
N GLY A 193 -22.09 1.17 -5.08
CA GLY A 193 -22.96 2.33 -4.90
C GLY A 193 -23.17 3.18 -6.15
N TYR A 194 -22.33 3.00 -7.18
CA TYR A 194 -22.33 3.81 -8.39
C TYR A 194 -22.83 3.02 -9.59
N LYS A 195 -23.89 3.53 -10.21
CA LYS A 195 -24.52 2.91 -11.37
C LYS A 195 -23.91 3.44 -12.66
N VAL A 196 -23.54 2.50 -13.53
CA VAL A 196 -23.11 2.73 -14.89
C VAL A 196 -24.13 2.05 -15.81
N SER A 197 -24.43 2.64 -16.97
CA SER A 197 -25.33 2.06 -17.96
C SER A 197 -24.83 0.71 -18.46
N GLU A 198 -25.73 -0.14 -18.98
CA GLU A 198 -25.36 -1.49 -19.45
C GLU A 198 -24.32 -1.47 -20.58
N ASP A 199 -24.38 -0.46 -21.45
CA ASP A 199 -23.37 -0.23 -22.50
C ASP A 199 -22.03 0.28 -21.95
N GLY A 200 -22.01 0.69 -20.68
CA GLY A 200 -20.86 1.25 -20.00
C GLY A 200 -20.46 2.62 -20.52
N ARG A 201 -21.38 3.40 -21.10
CA ARG A 201 -21.09 4.70 -21.72
C ARG A 201 -21.52 5.92 -20.91
N SER A 202 -22.30 5.71 -19.85
CA SER A 202 -22.85 6.78 -19.03
C SER A 202 -23.06 6.33 -17.59
N GLY A 203 -23.08 7.28 -16.66
CA GLY A 203 -23.24 7.03 -15.24
C GLY A 203 -22.11 7.62 -14.42
N VAL A 204 -21.98 7.17 -13.17
CA VAL A 204 -20.93 7.61 -12.26
C VAL A 204 -19.84 6.54 -12.24
N PHE A 205 -18.69 6.85 -12.85
CA PHE A 205 -17.57 5.93 -12.99
C PHE A 205 -16.61 6.02 -11.81
N GLY A 206 -16.48 7.22 -11.25
CA GLY A 206 -15.74 7.51 -10.04
C GLY A 206 -16.41 8.59 -9.19
N GLU A 207 -16.04 8.67 -7.91
CA GLU A 207 -16.30 9.81 -7.05
C GLU A 207 -15.22 9.89 -5.96
N TYR A 208 -14.58 11.05 -5.85
CA TYR A 208 -13.78 11.39 -4.67
C TYR A 208 -14.66 11.81 -3.47
N THR A 209 -14.43 11.18 -2.32
CA THR A 209 -15.07 11.46 -1.03
C THR A 209 -14.06 12.07 -0.06
N GLU A 210 -14.27 13.32 0.33
CA GLU A 210 -13.37 14.08 1.21
C GLU A 210 -13.29 13.49 2.63
N GLN A 211 -14.43 13.04 3.18
CA GLN A 211 -14.55 12.63 4.59
C GLN A 211 -13.55 11.53 4.99
N ASN A 212 -13.19 10.67 4.05
CA ASN A 212 -12.29 9.54 4.25
C ASN A 212 -11.16 9.48 3.22
N ASN A 213 -10.91 10.57 2.47
CA ASN A 213 -9.88 10.65 1.44
C ASN A 213 -9.92 9.44 0.48
N THR A 214 -11.10 9.12 -0.04
CA THR A 214 -11.34 7.90 -0.82
C THR A 214 -11.78 8.24 -2.24
N ILE A 215 -11.11 7.67 -3.24
CA ILE A 215 -11.56 7.60 -4.62
C ILE A 215 -12.38 6.31 -4.75
N ASN A 216 -13.69 6.45 -4.88
CA ASN A 216 -14.57 5.33 -5.16
C ASN A 216 -14.64 5.15 -6.68
N ILE A 217 -14.36 3.95 -7.16
CA ILE A 217 -14.56 3.56 -8.55
C ILE A 217 -15.78 2.64 -8.61
N SER A 218 -16.66 2.83 -9.58
CA SER A 218 -17.81 1.94 -9.77
C SER A 218 -17.35 0.49 -9.95
N ALA A 219 -17.89 -0.42 -9.15
CA ALA A 219 -17.59 -1.85 -9.24
C ALA A 219 -18.06 -2.45 -10.57
N ALA A 220 -19.14 -1.93 -11.16
CA ALA A 220 -19.61 -2.33 -12.49
C ALA A 220 -18.59 -1.94 -13.57
N PHE A 221 -18.10 -0.70 -13.54
CA PHE A 221 -17.05 -0.23 -14.43
C PHE A 221 -15.74 -1.03 -14.26
N ALA A 222 -15.27 -1.17 -13.02
CA ALA A 222 -14.07 -1.95 -12.71
C ALA A 222 -14.17 -3.41 -13.18
N SER A 223 -15.35 -4.04 -13.02
CA SER A 223 -15.59 -5.41 -13.49
C SER A 223 -15.52 -5.51 -15.02
N LYS A 224 -15.99 -4.49 -15.75
CA LYS A 224 -15.90 -4.44 -17.22
C LYS A 224 -14.44 -4.32 -17.66
N VAL A 225 -13.68 -3.40 -17.09
CA VAL A 225 -12.25 -3.21 -17.40
C VAL A 225 -11.46 -4.47 -17.05
N GLU A 226 -11.65 -5.03 -15.86
CA GLU A 226 -10.99 -6.26 -15.42
C GLU A 226 -11.30 -7.43 -16.37
N GLY A 227 -12.55 -7.58 -16.81
CA GLY A 227 -12.95 -8.60 -17.78
C GLY A 227 -12.23 -8.48 -19.13
N ILE A 228 -12.02 -7.24 -19.62
CA ILE A 228 -11.25 -6.98 -20.85
C ILE A 228 -9.77 -7.32 -20.64
N LEU A 229 -9.18 -6.89 -19.52
CA LEU A 229 -7.78 -7.17 -19.18
C LEU A 229 -7.50 -8.68 -19.06
N ALA A 230 -8.39 -9.42 -18.40
CA ALA A 230 -8.31 -10.87 -18.23
C ALA A 230 -8.67 -11.65 -19.51
N GLY A 231 -9.41 -11.03 -20.44
CA GLY A 231 -9.92 -11.66 -21.66
C GLY A 231 -8.87 -11.96 -22.73
N LYS A 232 -9.34 -12.55 -23.84
CA LYS A 232 -8.54 -12.84 -25.04
C LYS A 232 -8.48 -11.67 -26.05
N GLY A 233 -8.90 -10.48 -25.64
CA GLY A 233 -8.87 -9.28 -26.47
C GLY A 233 -7.45 -8.91 -26.90
N THR A 234 -7.37 -8.10 -27.94
CA THR A 234 -6.11 -7.54 -28.46
C THR A 234 -5.42 -6.66 -27.43
N THR A 235 -4.10 -6.45 -27.58
CA THR A 235 -3.35 -5.51 -26.74
C THR A 235 -3.99 -4.12 -26.76
N ASP A 236 -4.43 -3.64 -27.91
CA ASP A 236 -5.05 -2.31 -28.04
C ASP A 236 -6.37 -2.20 -27.27
N GLU A 237 -7.21 -3.24 -27.26
CA GLU A 237 -8.44 -3.26 -26.47
C GLU A 237 -8.16 -3.23 -24.97
N LYS A 238 -7.14 -3.98 -24.52
CA LYS A 238 -6.71 -3.98 -23.12
C LYS A 238 -6.16 -2.62 -22.71
N THR A 239 -5.32 -2.02 -23.56
CA THR A 239 -4.74 -0.70 -23.30
C THR A 239 -5.81 0.39 -23.32
N ALA A 240 -6.81 0.30 -24.20
CA ALA A 240 -7.95 1.23 -24.22
C ALA A 240 -8.76 1.14 -22.92
N ALA A 241 -9.14 -0.07 -22.48
CA ALA A 241 -9.87 -0.24 -21.22
C ALA A 241 -9.07 0.32 -20.02
N LEU A 242 -7.75 0.14 -20.03
CA LEU A 242 -6.87 0.69 -19.00
C LEU A 242 -6.70 2.21 -19.10
N PHE A 243 -6.76 2.78 -20.31
CA PHE A 243 -6.70 4.22 -20.56
C PHE A 243 -7.94 4.92 -19.98
N GLU A 244 -9.12 4.31 -20.14
CA GLU A 244 -10.36 4.78 -19.52
C GLU A 244 -10.30 4.71 -17.98
N PHE A 245 -9.75 3.61 -17.45
CA PHE A 245 -9.55 3.46 -16.01
C PHE A 245 -8.57 4.50 -15.45
N LEU A 246 -7.42 4.70 -16.12
CA LEU A 246 -6.44 5.70 -15.74
C LEU A 246 -7.06 7.10 -15.74
N GLY A 247 -7.76 7.47 -16.81
CA GLY A 247 -8.46 8.75 -16.92
C GLY A 247 -9.48 8.96 -15.81
N THR A 248 -10.22 7.91 -15.42
CA THR A 248 -11.18 7.99 -14.30
C THR A 248 -10.47 8.19 -12.96
N VAL A 249 -9.41 7.44 -12.67
CA VAL A 249 -8.67 7.59 -11.39
C VAL A 249 -8.04 8.98 -11.29
N THR A 250 -7.43 9.48 -12.37
CA THR A 250 -6.79 10.79 -12.36
C THR A 250 -7.79 11.94 -12.41
N HIS A 251 -8.98 11.74 -12.97
CA HIS A 251 -10.11 12.65 -12.86
C HIS A 251 -10.50 12.86 -11.39
N GLU A 252 -10.73 11.78 -10.65
CA GLU A 252 -11.10 11.87 -9.23
C GLU A 252 -9.95 12.43 -8.38
N GLU A 253 -8.70 12.14 -8.74
CA GLU A 253 -7.54 12.75 -8.09
C GLU A 253 -7.52 14.27 -8.25
N VAL A 254 -7.93 14.79 -9.41
CA VAL A 254 -8.03 16.24 -9.61
C VAL A 254 -9.11 16.85 -8.73
N HIS A 255 -10.24 16.17 -8.52
CA HIS A 255 -11.22 16.59 -7.51
C HIS A 255 -10.61 16.62 -6.11
N ARG A 256 -9.88 15.57 -5.70
CA ARG A 256 -9.16 15.59 -4.42
C ARG A 256 -8.19 16.76 -4.31
N GLY A 257 -7.43 17.00 -5.37
CA GLY A 257 -6.47 18.10 -5.47
C GLY A 257 -7.10 19.47 -5.28
N ASP A 258 -8.28 19.68 -5.86
CA ASP A 258 -9.08 20.90 -5.68
C ASP A 258 -9.34 21.18 -4.19
N TYR A 259 -9.66 20.14 -3.42
CA TYR A 259 -9.97 20.23 -1.98
C TYR A 259 -8.77 20.32 -1.04
N LEU A 260 -7.52 20.14 -1.51
CA LEU A 260 -6.35 20.03 -0.63
C LEU A 260 -6.06 21.28 0.20
N ASP A 261 -6.46 22.46 -0.28
CA ASP A 261 -6.29 23.72 0.44
C ASP A 261 -7.55 24.13 1.23
N GLY A 262 -8.54 23.24 1.31
CA GLY A 262 -9.83 23.45 1.98
C GLY A 262 -10.79 24.34 1.19
N LYS A 263 -10.48 24.67 -0.06
CA LYS A 263 -11.40 25.36 -0.98
C LYS A 263 -11.90 24.40 -2.05
N ARG A 264 -12.95 24.80 -2.74
CA ARG A 264 -13.45 24.11 -3.93
C ARG A 264 -13.59 25.14 -5.03
N GLN A 265 -13.20 24.80 -6.25
CA GLN A 265 -13.49 25.61 -7.41
C GLN A 265 -15.00 25.83 -7.54
N GLU A 266 -15.37 27.10 -7.69
CA GLU A 266 -16.73 27.54 -7.94
C GLU A 266 -17.03 27.57 -9.45
N ALA A 267 -18.31 27.67 -9.81
CA ALA A 267 -18.71 27.63 -11.21
C ALA A 267 -18.15 28.79 -12.05
N THR A 268 -17.67 29.85 -11.40
CA THR A 268 -17.09 31.05 -11.99
C THR A 268 -15.56 31.02 -12.10
N ASP A 269 -14.90 29.97 -11.60
CA ASP A 269 -13.44 29.90 -11.59
C ASP A 269 -12.84 29.62 -12.98
N LYS A 270 -11.57 29.99 -13.13
CA LYS A 270 -10.85 30.05 -14.41
C LYS A 270 -10.77 28.72 -15.18
N SER A 271 -11.11 27.59 -14.56
CA SER A 271 -11.25 26.32 -15.25
C SER A 271 -12.42 26.35 -16.25
N GLY A 272 -13.49 27.11 -15.97
CA GLY A 272 -14.63 27.27 -16.87
C GLY A 272 -15.58 26.06 -16.91
N TRP A 273 -15.41 25.08 -16.03
CA TRP A 273 -16.16 23.80 -16.02
C TRP A 273 -17.05 23.59 -14.80
N GLY A 274 -17.46 24.64 -14.07
CA GLY A 274 -18.66 24.51 -13.24
C GLY A 274 -18.56 23.59 -12.01
N LYS A 275 -17.57 23.76 -11.11
CA LYS A 275 -17.29 22.84 -9.97
C LYS A 275 -16.84 21.42 -10.35
N GLU A 276 -16.53 21.19 -11.63
CA GLU A 276 -16.08 19.90 -12.18
C GLU A 276 -14.66 19.96 -12.75
N PRO A 277 -13.63 20.19 -11.92
CA PRO A 277 -12.24 20.25 -12.39
C PRO A 277 -11.75 18.93 -13.00
N GLY A 278 -12.31 17.78 -12.61
CA GLY A 278 -12.01 16.48 -13.21
C GLY A 278 -12.42 16.40 -14.69
N ASN A 279 -13.59 16.95 -15.05
CA ASN A 279 -14.03 17.04 -16.45
C ASN A 279 -13.12 17.96 -17.28
N ALA A 280 -12.69 19.08 -16.70
CA ALA A 280 -11.75 19.99 -17.35
C ALA A 280 -10.40 19.31 -17.63
N TYR A 281 -9.89 18.56 -16.64
CA TYR A 281 -8.68 17.76 -16.75
C TYR A 281 -8.81 16.67 -17.81
N THR A 282 -9.91 15.91 -17.76
CA THR A 282 -10.27 14.85 -18.71
C THR A 282 -10.25 15.35 -20.14
N SER A 283 -10.96 16.44 -20.42
CA SER A 283 -11.07 17.01 -21.76
C SER A 283 -9.72 17.51 -22.29
N ASP A 284 -8.88 18.08 -21.42
CA ASP A 284 -7.57 18.60 -21.80
C ASP A 284 -6.54 17.49 -22.05
N VAL A 285 -6.52 16.47 -21.19
CA VAL A 285 -5.51 15.42 -21.21
C VAL A 285 -5.86 14.33 -22.19
N PHE A 286 -7.10 13.84 -22.21
CA PHE A 286 -7.44 12.63 -22.95
C PHE A 286 -8.29 12.89 -24.20
N GLU A 287 -9.00 14.03 -24.26
CA GLU A 287 -9.91 14.36 -25.37
C GLU A 287 -9.40 15.47 -26.31
N SER A 288 -8.19 16.02 -26.09
CA SER A 288 -7.65 17.08 -26.95
C SER A 288 -6.59 16.57 -27.93
N GLN A 289 -6.58 17.13 -29.14
CA GLN A 289 -5.48 17.02 -30.10
C GLN A 289 -4.68 18.33 -30.02
N ASN A 290 -3.36 18.22 -29.82
CA ASN A 290 -2.32 19.29 -29.81
C ASN A 290 -1.75 19.71 -28.44
N VAL A 291 -0.45 19.45 -28.25
CA VAL A 291 0.38 19.83 -27.10
C VAL A 291 0.80 21.31 -27.13
N ASP A 292 0.66 21.96 -28.28
CA ASP A 292 1.12 23.33 -28.55
C ASP A 292 0.12 24.43 -28.12
N GLY A 293 -0.89 24.07 -27.33
CA GLY A 293 -1.81 25.02 -26.70
C GLY A 293 -3.02 25.44 -27.55
N ASN A 294 -3.09 25.04 -28.82
CA ASN A 294 -4.30 25.17 -29.65
C ASN A 294 -5.16 23.92 -29.51
N ARG A 295 -5.94 23.88 -28.43
CA ARG A 295 -6.81 22.77 -28.06
C ARG A 295 -7.98 22.66 -29.01
N ILE A 296 -8.09 21.56 -29.73
CA ILE A 296 -9.35 21.16 -30.38
C ILE A 296 -9.95 20.07 -29.49
N PRO A 297 -11.05 20.34 -28.76
CA PRO A 297 -11.79 19.28 -28.08
C PRO A 297 -12.33 18.32 -29.13
N ILE A 298 -12.00 17.03 -29.02
CA ILE A 298 -12.57 16.00 -29.91
C ILE A 298 -14.05 15.75 -29.52
N GLY A 299 -14.47 16.14 -28.30
CA GLY A 299 -15.84 15.98 -27.82
C GLY A 299 -16.26 14.52 -27.59
N LEU A 300 -15.28 13.61 -27.56
CA LEU A 300 -15.46 12.21 -27.24
C LEU A 300 -15.26 12.02 -25.74
N GLY A 301 -16.24 11.47 -25.03
CA GLY A 301 -16.12 11.21 -23.60
C GLY A 301 -15.18 10.05 -23.29
N ILE A 302 -14.35 10.19 -22.24
CA ILE A 302 -13.46 9.12 -21.76
C ILE A 302 -14.23 7.86 -21.34
N HIS A 303 -15.43 8.04 -20.77
CA HIS A 303 -16.20 6.95 -20.15
C HIS A 303 -16.99 6.08 -21.16
N GLY A 304 -16.38 5.78 -22.31
CA GLY A 304 -16.97 5.00 -23.38
C GLY A 304 -15.93 4.07 -24.03
N ASP A 305 -16.13 3.70 -25.29
CA ASP A 305 -15.11 2.92 -26.03
C ASP A 305 -13.90 3.81 -26.35
N SER A 306 -12.94 3.83 -25.44
CA SER A 306 -11.73 4.67 -25.49
C SER A 306 -10.72 4.23 -26.55
N LYS A 307 -11.03 3.22 -27.37
CA LYS A 307 -10.15 2.74 -28.45
C LYS A 307 -9.87 3.81 -29.49
N GLU A 308 -10.89 4.58 -29.87
CA GLU A 308 -10.73 5.69 -30.82
C GLU A 308 -9.86 6.80 -30.23
N LEU A 309 -10.16 7.21 -28.99
CA LEU A 309 -9.35 8.21 -28.27
C LEU A 309 -7.89 7.78 -28.15
N LEU A 310 -7.63 6.56 -27.69
CA LEU A 310 -6.28 6.03 -27.55
C LEU A 310 -5.55 6.01 -28.91
N GLN A 311 -6.23 5.64 -30.00
CA GLN A 311 -5.62 5.62 -31.32
C GLN A 311 -5.25 7.03 -31.81
N ILE A 312 -6.13 8.01 -31.57
CA ILE A 312 -5.83 9.43 -31.84
C ILE A 312 -4.59 9.86 -31.05
N GLN A 313 -4.54 9.57 -29.74
CA GLN A 313 -3.39 9.93 -28.90
C GLN A 313 -2.08 9.31 -29.40
N LYS A 314 -2.11 8.05 -29.82
CA LYS A 314 -0.95 7.36 -30.43
C LYS A 314 -0.53 8.02 -31.74
N ASN A 315 -1.48 8.36 -32.62
CA ASN A 315 -1.20 9.00 -33.91
C ASN A 315 -0.58 10.39 -33.75
N ASP A 316 -0.96 11.10 -32.68
CA ASP A 316 -0.43 12.42 -32.33
C ASP A 316 0.93 12.34 -31.59
N GLY A 317 1.49 11.14 -31.43
CA GLY A 317 2.76 10.92 -30.75
C GLY A 317 2.70 11.02 -29.22
N ARG A 318 1.50 11.13 -28.62
CA ARG A 318 1.28 11.19 -27.16
C ARG A 318 1.33 9.80 -26.53
N THR A 319 2.49 9.17 -26.68
CA THR A 319 2.79 7.87 -26.08
C THR A 319 2.85 7.92 -24.55
N ASP A 320 3.00 9.12 -23.98
CA ASP A 320 2.99 9.37 -22.54
C ASP A 320 1.63 9.13 -21.88
N LEU A 321 0.55 9.06 -22.66
CA LEU A 321 -0.80 8.76 -22.17
C LEU A 321 -1.16 7.28 -22.30
N VAL A 322 -0.28 6.45 -22.85
CA VAL A 322 -0.55 5.03 -23.09
C VAL A 322 -0.20 4.24 -21.82
N PRO A 323 -1.19 3.68 -21.10
CA PRO A 323 -0.91 2.99 -19.85
C PRO A 323 -0.21 1.66 -20.07
N THR A 324 0.67 1.33 -19.15
CA THR A 324 1.41 0.08 -19.12
C THR A 324 0.48 -1.05 -18.66
N LEU A 325 0.31 -2.08 -19.50
CA LEU A 325 -0.51 -3.22 -19.13
C LEU A 325 0.06 -3.96 -17.90
N PRO A 326 -0.79 -4.30 -16.91
CA PRO A 326 -0.36 -5.03 -15.73
C PRO A 326 0.02 -6.48 -16.09
N ASN A 327 0.97 -7.03 -15.34
CA ASN A 327 1.31 -8.45 -15.37
C ASN A 327 1.07 -9.05 -13.98
N PRO A 328 -0.19 -9.38 -13.63
CA PRO A 328 -0.49 -9.89 -12.30
C PRO A 328 0.24 -11.21 -12.06
N PRO A 329 0.65 -11.52 -10.82
CA PRO A 329 1.24 -12.81 -10.49
C PRO A 329 0.28 -13.93 -10.89
N LYS A 330 0.77 -14.91 -11.64
CA LYS A 330 -0.01 -16.10 -12.00
C LYS A 330 -0.37 -16.83 -10.71
N LYS A 331 -1.68 -17.00 -10.46
CA LYS A 331 -2.20 -17.89 -9.42
C LYS A 331 -1.81 -19.33 -9.71
#